data_AF-A0A6V8KR00-F1
#
_entry.id   AF-A0A6V8KR00-F1
#
_cell.length_a   1.000
_cell.length_b   1.000
_cell.length_c   1.000
_cell.angle_alpha   90.00
_cell.angle_beta   90.00
_cell.angle_gamma   90.00
#
_symmetry.space_group_name_H-M   'P 1'
#
loop_
_entity.id
_entity.type
_entity.pdbx_description
1 polymer ?
#
loop_
_entity_poly.entity_id
_entity_poly.type
_entity_poly.pdbx_seq_one_letter_code
_entity_poly.pdbx_strand_id
1 'polypeptide(L)'
;MYPWNPDEQTPDFRGADYVPVVDGHLNGAKSLQSQYRYLKDQSGRIAGNVPVVVFIDWPNDMMTNYLNLPLREKKDYWQIFGAEAYANGIFPAFHLKDTVGSPTATDLGMMDFFTTYTRFYKEHRAVFKDNAVGTEAVRVGADGVSASVLVQRGTGRRSIHLVNHNYAQGIVPQSGFTVEADLGSCPRRLTMLSPDRTRATSPAFSCRQGKLKLTVDRLDYYNVILV
;
A
#
# COMPACT_ATOMS: atom_id res chain seq x y z
N MET A 1 31.93 -5.79 -5.86
CA MET A 1 30.53 -6.22 -6.01
C MET A 1 30.01 -5.55 -7.27
N TYR A 2 29.48 -6.30 -8.24
CA TYR A 2 28.95 -5.70 -9.48
C TYR A 2 27.73 -4.81 -9.14
N PRO A 3 27.60 -3.60 -9.71
CA PRO A 3 26.42 -2.78 -9.54
C PRO A 3 25.28 -3.39 -10.34
N TRP A 4 24.54 -4.31 -9.71
CA TRP A 4 23.45 -5.06 -10.35
C TRP A 4 22.16 -4.26 -10.51
N ASN A 5 22.11 -3.01 -10.04
CA ASN A 5 20.93 -2.17 -10.14
C ASN A 5 21.29 -0.76 -10.65
N PRO A 6 21.25 -0.51 -11.98
CA PRO A 6 21.44 0.84 -12.52
C PRO A 6 20.29 1.79 -12.19
N ASP A 7 19.16 1.29 -11.65
CA ASP A 7 17.98 2.09 -11.38
C ASP A 7 18.29 3.21 -10.37
N GLU A 8 19.09 2.93 -9.33
CA GLU A 8 19.47 3.94 -8.32
C GLU A 8 20.42 5.04 -8.84
N GLN A 9 20.93 4.91 -10.07
CA GLN A 9 21.93 5.81 -10.65
C GLN A 9 21.43 6.60 -11.86
N THR A 10 20.13 6.51 -12.22
CA THR A 10 19.62 7.29 -13.35
C THR A 10 19.27 8.74 -12.93
N PRO A 11 19.69 9.76 -13.70
CA PRO A 11 19.37 11.17 -13.45
C PRO A 11 17.86 11.52 -13.44
N ASP A 12 17.01 10.57 -13.82
CA ASP A 12 15.56 10.75 -13.94
C ASP A 12 14.77 10.19 -12.74
N PHE A 13 15.44 9.77 -11.66
CA PHE A 13 14.84 9.26 -10.42
C PHE A 13 13.93 8.03 -10.61
N ARG A 14 14.22 7.18 -11.61
CA ARG A 14 13.44 5.94 -11.85
C ARG A 14 13.88 4.75 -11.01
N GLY A 15 15.05 4.81 -10.38
CA GLY A 15 15.31 4.03 -9.18
C GLY A 15 14.65 4.63 -7.98
N ALA A 16 14.11 3.75 -7.16
CA ALA A 16 13.57 4.11 -5.87
C ALA A 16 14.16 3.21 -4.82
N ASP A 17 14.32 3.79 -3.64
CA ASP A 17 14.59 3.06 -2.43
C ASP A 17 13.30 2.34 -2.00
N TYR A 18 13.03 1.17 -2.61
CA TYR A 18 11.82 0.38 -2.36
C TYR A 18 11.84 -0.32 -0.98
N VAL A 19 12.95 -0.23 -0.24
CA VAL A 19 13.10 -0.66 1.15
C VAL A 19 13.79 0.46 1.93
N PRO A 20 13.06 1.54 2.24
CA PRO A 20 13.66 2.75 2.75
C PRO A 20 14.19 2.57 4.17
N VAL A 21 15.48 2.83 4.35
CA VAL A 21 16.18 2.66 5.62
C VAL A 21 16.97 3.92 5.98
N VAL A 22 16.95 4.30 7.26
CA VAL A 22 17.78 5.35 7.84
C VAL A 22 18.44 4.79 9.09
N ASP A 23 19.78 4.85 9.15
CA ASP A 23 20.58 4.35 10.28
C ASP A 23 20.26 2.89 10.68
N GLY A 24 19.98 2.04 9.68
CA GLY A 24 19.65 0.62 9.90
C GLY A 24 18.21 0.32 10.29
N HIS A 25 17.36 1.36 10.39
CA HIS A 25 15.94 1.24 10.72
C HIS A 25 15.03 1.58 9.53
N LEU A 26 13.87 0.94 9.46
CA LEU A 26 12.85 1.24 8.46
C LEU A 26 12.43 2.72 8.54
N ASN A 27 12.41 3.39 7.40
CA ASN A 27 11.80 4.70 7.22
C ASN A 27 10.39 4.56 6.64
N GLY A 28 9.42 4.23 7.50
CA GLY A 28 8.01 4.12 7.12
C GLY A 28 7.36 5.46 6.71
N ALA A 29 8.04 6.59 6.92
CA ALA A 29 7.54 7.92 6.56
C ALA A 29 7.68 8.26 5.06
N LYS A 30 8.47 7.48 4.33
CA LYS A 30 8.52 7.52 2.86
C LYS A 30 7.25 6.92 2.28
N SER A 31 6.77 7.48 1.18
CA SER A 31 5.73 6.88 0.35
C SER A 31 6.30 6.47 -1.01
N LEU A 32 5.97 5.27 -1.46
CA LEU A 32 6.29 4.73 -2.79
C LEU A 32 5.11 4.90 -3.76
N GLN A 33 4.07 5.65 -3.38
CA GLN A 33 2.88 5.87 -4.21
C GLN A 33 3.21 6.30 -5.64
N SER A 34 4.11 7.27 -5.83
CA SER A 34 4.51 7.75 -7.16
C SER A 34 5.18 6.66 -8.01
N GLN A 35 6.02 5.85 -7.40
CA GLN A 35 6.76 4.75 -8.02
C GLN A 35 5.80 3.64 -8.43
N TYR A 36 4.89 3.26 -7.53
CA TYR A 36 3.86 2.28 -7.84
C TYR A 36 2.94 2.75 -8.97
N ARG A 37 2.50 4.00 -8.97
CA ARG A 37 1.73 4.55 -10.09
C ARG A 37 2.52 4.53 -11.39
N TYR A 38 3.80 4.89 -11.35
CA TYR A 38 4.67 4.80 -12.53
C TYR A 38 4.76 3.37 -13.08
N LEU A 39 5.01 2.36 -12.22
CA LEU A 39 5.07 0.96 -12.64
C LEU A 39 3.74 0.49 -13.25
N LYS A 40 2.61 0.89 -12.63
CA LYS A 40 1.27 0.57 -13.14
C LYS A 40 1.04 1.18 -14.52
N ASP A 41 1.41 2.44 -14.71
CA ASP A 41 1.28 3.16 -15.97
C ASP A 41 2.17 2.56 -17.07
N GLN A 42 3.44 2.23 -16.75
CA GLN A 42 4.34 1.58 -17.70
C GLN A 42 3.82 0.21 -18.12
N SER A 43 3.34 -0.60 -17.17
CA SER A 43 2.72 -1.88 -17.51
C SER A 43 1.50 -1.69 -18.42
N GLY A 44 0.68 -0.66 -18.17
CA GLY A 44 -0.44 -0.29 -19.02
C GLY A 44 -0.04 0.01 -20.46
N ARG A 45 1.10 0.68 -20.65
CA ARG A 45 1.64 1.03 -21.98
C ARG A 45 2.26 -0.16 -22.70
N ILE A 46 2.98 -1.01 -21.98
CA ILE A 46 3.77 -2.11 -22.56
C ILE A 46 2.92 -3.36 -22.80
N ALA A 47 2.15 -3.76 -21.79
CA ALA A 47 1.43 -5.03 -21.75
C ALA A 47 -0.09 -4.86 -21.63
N GLY A 48 -0.58 -3.63 -21.65
CA GLY A 48 -2.00 -3.34 -21.49
C GLY A 48 -2.49 -3.71 -20.09
N ASN A 49 -3.58 -4.47 -20.05
CA ASN A 49 -4.40 -4.64 -18.86
C ASN A 49 -4.03 -5.87 -18.01
N VAL A 50 -2.74 -6.11 -17.83
CA VAL A 50 -2.24 -7.24 -17.03
C VAL A 50 -2.03 -6.85 -15.55
N PRO A 51 -2.18 -7.79 -14.60
CA PRO A 51 -1.76 -7.58 -13.22
C PRO A 51 -0.26 -7.26 -13.14
N VAL A 52 0.09 -6.28 -12.30
CA VAL A 52 1.48 -5.94 -12.01
C VAL A 52 1.83 -6.55 -10.66
N VAL A 53 2.89 -7.35 -10.64
CA VAL A 53 3.42 -7.98 -9.43
C VAL A 53 4.80 -7.40 -9.16
N VAL A 54 5.05 -7.00 -7.91
CA VAL A 54 6.36 -6.50 -7.45
C VAL A 54 6.90 -7.39 -6.34
N PHE A 55 8.21 -7.52 -6.26
CA PHE A 55 8.90 -8.30 -5.24
C PHE A 55 10.23 -7.62 -4.92
N ILE A 56 10.75 -7.87 -3.71
CA ILE A 56 12.10 -7.48 -3.35
C ILE A 56 13.03 -8.54 -3.93
N ASP A 57 13.93 -8.16 -4.83
CA ASP A 57 14.83 -9.09 -5.54
C ASP A 57 16.20 -9.23 -4.86
N TRP A 58 16.97 -10.28 -5.18
CA TRP A 58 18.33 -10.53 -4.70
C TRP A 58 19.28 -10.85 -5.87
N PRO A 59 20.58 -10.50 -5.83
CA PRO A 59 21.33 -9.82 -4.76
C PRO A 59 21.37 -8.30 -4.96
N ASN A 60 20.57 -7.56 -4.19
CA ASN A 60 20.64 -6.10 -4.19
C ASN A 60 20.57 -5.54 -2.77
N ASP A 61 20.86 -4.24 -2.66
CA ASP A 61 20.86 -3.51 -1.40
C ASP A 61 19.46 -3.47 -0.78
N MET A 62 18.38 -3.47 -1.59
CA MET A 62 17.00 -3.52 -1.08
C MET A 62 16.71 -4.79 -0.27
N MET A 63 17.08 -5.97 -0.78
CA MET A 63 16.91 -7.22 -0.04
C MET A 63 17.82 -7.25 1.19
N THR A 64 19.07 -6.81 1.05
CA THR A 64 20.01 -6.74 2.18
C THR A 64 19.46 -5.86 3.30
N ASN A 65 18.93 -4.67 2.96
CA ASN A 65 18.29 -3.76 3.88
C ASN A 65 17.09 -4.42 4.57
N TYR A 66 16.18 -5.04 3.81
CA TYR A 66 15.01 -5.71 4.37
C TYR A 66 15.40 -6.85 5.33
N LEU A 67 16.37 -7.68 4.94
CA LEU A 67 16.85 -8.80 5.74
C LEU A 67 17.52 -8.35 7.05
N ASN A 68 18.12 -7.15 7.08
CA ASN A 68 18.76 -6.60 8.27
C ASN A 68 17.78 -5.92 9.26
N LEU A 69 16.55 -5.61 8.84
CA LEU A 69 15.57 -4.97 9.73
C LEU A 69 15.21 -5.84 10.94
N PRO A 70 14.91 -5.28 12.12
CA PRO A 70 14.27 -6.01 13.21
C PRO A 70 12.94 -6.65 12.77
N LEU A 71 12.53 -7.76 13.40
CA LEU A 71 11.29 -8.47 13.05
C LEU A 71 10.06 -7.56 13.04
N ARG A 72 9.95 -6.62 13.99
CA ARG A 72 8.84 -5.68 14.04
C ARG A 72 8.80 -4.80 12.80
N GLU A 73 9.94 -4.28 12.38
CA GLU A 73 10.08 -3.39 11.23
C GLU A 73 9.88 -4.15 9.90
N LYS A 74 10.28 -5.42 9.83
CA LYS A 74 9.91 -6.30 8.70
C LYS A 74 8.39 -6.40 8.52
N LYS A 75 7.63 -6.49 9.62
CA LYS A 75 6.16 -6.51 9.57
C LYS A 75 5.61 -5.15 9.16
N ASP A 76 6.13 -4.07 9.73
CA ASP A 76 5.75 -2.70 9.38
C ASP A 76 5.96 -2.44 7.89
N TYR A 77 7.06 -2.92 7.30
CA TYR A 77 7.32 -2.81 5.86
C TYR A 77 6.14 -3.32 5.01
N TRP A 78 5.64 -4.52 5.30
CA TRP A 78 4.51 -5.10 4.54
C TRP A 78 3.17 -4.44 4.88
N GLN A 79 3.00 -3.96 6.10
CA GLN A 79 1.79 -3.25 6.52
C GLN A 79 1.72 -1.83 5.90
N ILE A 80 2.86 -1.20 5.61
CA ILE A 80 2.95 0.13 4.97
C ILE A 80 3.09 -0.02 3.44
N PHE A 81 4.25 -0.46 2.97
CA PHE A 81 4.58 -0.47 1.54
C PHE A 81 3.84 -1.57 0.79
N GLY A 82 3.60 -2.72 1.42
CA GLY A 82 2.73 -3.76 0.87
C GLY A 82 1.29 -3.26 0.71
N ALA A 83 0.74 -2.56 1.70
CA ALA A 83 -0.58 -1.95 1.62
C ALA A 83 -0.64 -0.84 0.56
N GLU A 84 0.39 -0.02 0.46
CA GLU A 84 0.51 1.05 -0.53
C GLU A 84 0.58 0.51 -1.97
N ALA A 85 1.23 -0.63 -2.19
CA ALA A 85 1.18 -1.32 -3.48
C ALA A 85 -0.27 -1.71 -3.84
N TYR A 86 -1.01 -2.33 -2.92
CA TYR A 86 -2.43 -2.65 -3.12
C TYR A 86 -3.29 -1.40 -3.33
N ALA A 87 -3.00 -0.31 -2.61
CA ALA A 87 -3.66 0.99 -2.76
C ALA A 87 -3.45 1.61 -4.15
N ASN A 88 -2.45 1.16 -4.92
CA ASN A 88 -2.17 1.61 -6.28
C ASN A 88 -2.42 0.51 -7.33
N GLY A 89 -3.14 -0.56 -6.96
CA GLY A 89 -3.53 -1.62 -7.90
C GLY A 89 -2.38 -2.51 -8.38
N ILE A 90 -1.35 -2.64 -7.55
CA ILE A 90 -0.18 -3.52 -7.73
C ILE A 90 -0.21 -4.60 -6.65
N PHE A 91 0.31 -5.77 -6.98
CA PHE A 91 0.30 -6.94 -6.10
C PHE A 91 1.72 -7.23 -5.57
N PRO A 92 2.00 -7.04 -4.28
CA PRO A 92 3.27 -7.45 -3.69
C PRO A 92 3.34 -8.98 -3.59
N ALA A 93 4.46 -9.57 -4.01
CA ALA A 93 4.81 -10.94 -3.71
C ALA A 93 5.57 -11.00 -2.38
N PHE A 94 5.00 -11.69 -1.39
CA PHE A 94 5.61 -11.81 -0.07
C PHE A 94 6.85 -12.71 -0.14
N HIS A 95 7.92 -12.23 0.47
CA HIS A 95 9.21 -12.90 0.49
C HIS A 95 9.16 -14.16 1.37
N LEU A 96 9.02 -15.34 0.75
CA LEU A 96 9.03 -16.63 1.46
C LEU A 96 10.43 -17.24 1.58
N LYS A 97 11.27 -17.01 0.57
CA LYS A 97 12.68 -17.38 0.50
C LYS A 97 13.37 -16.46 -0.50
N ASP A 98 14.66 -16.23 -0.34
CA ASP A 98 15.46 -15.60 -1.40
C ASP A 98 15.89 -16.62 -2.47
N THR A 99 16.57 -16.13 -3.49
CA THR A 99 17.09 -16.94 -4.61
C THR A 99 18.25 -17.85 -4.21
N VAL A 100 18.90 -17.61 -3.07
CA VAL A 100 19.97 -18.48 -2.52
C VAL A 100 19.50 -19.43 -1.42
N GLY A 101 18.22 -19.36 -1.05
CA GLY A 101 17.53 -20.27 -0.15
C GLY A 101 17.50 -19.89 1.34
N SER A 102 18.12 -18.78 1.78
CA SER A 102 18.16 -18.41 3.21
C SER A 102 18.51 -16.93 3.45
N PRO A 103 17.88 -16.27 4.45
CA PRO A 103 16.92 -16.85 5.40
C PRO A 103 15.51 -16.98 4.78
N THR A 104 14.78 -18.04 5.14
CA THR A 104 13.38 -18.21 4.76
C THR A 104 12.46 -17.34 5.63
N ALA A 105 11.22 -17.13 5.22
CA ALA A 105 10.20 -16.48 6.06
C ALA A 105 9.95 -17.21 7.38
N THR A 106 10.21 -18.53 7.45
CA THR A 106 10.17 -19.29 8.69
C THR A 106 11.32 -18.88 9.61
N ASP A 107 12.54 -18.81 9.08
CA ASP A 107 13.73 -18.40 9.83
C ASP A 107 13.62 -16.97 10.34
N LEU A 108 12.96 -16.11 9.55
CA LEU A 108 12.66 -14.72 9.90
C LEU A 108 11.48 -14.56 10.86
N GLY A 109 10.73 -15.62 11.21
CA GLY A 109 9.54 -15.51 12.07
C GLY A 109 8.37 -14.74 11.42
N MET A 110 8.29 -14.74 10.08
CA MET A 110 7.30 -13.98 9.30
C MET A 110 6.09 -14.82 8.86
N MET A 111 6.14 -16.16 8.95
CA MET A 111 5.09 -17.04 8.41
C MET A 111 3.71 -16.80 9.02
N ASP A 112 3.59 -16.64 10.34
CA ASP A 112 2.30 -16.37 10.99
C ASP A 112 1.71 -15.02 10.57
N PHE A 113 2.59 -14.02 10.44
CA PHE A 113 2.23 -12.70 9.94
C PHE A 113 1.73 -12.79 8.50
N PHE A 114 2.49 -13.40 7.58
CA PHE A 114 2.06 -13.56 6.18
C PHE A 114 0.78 -14.37 6.05
N THR A 115 0.60 -15.40 6.86
CA THR A 115 -0.64 -16.21 6.86
C THR A 115 -1.85 -15.36 7.25
N THR A 116 -1.73 -14.55 8.29
CA THR A 116 -2.80 -13.65 8.74
C THR A 116 -3.04 -12.53 7.74
N TYR A 117 -1.97 -11.89 7.27
CA TYR A 117 -2.04 -10.75 6.37
C TYR A 117 -2.59 -11.11 5.00
N THR A 118 -2.16 -12.24 4.40
CA THR A 118 -2.72 -12.73 3.13
C THR A 118 -4.19 -13.12 3.22
N ARG A 119 -4.69 -13.53 4.39
CA ARG A 119 -6.10 -13.90 4.58
C ARG A 119 -7.02 -12.73 4.26
N PHE A 120 -6.72 -11.54 4.77
CA PHE A 120 -7.47 -10.31 4.46
C PHE A 120 -7.59 -10.07 2.95
N TYR A 121 -6.47 -10.09 2.23
CA TYR A 121 -6.47 -9.85 0.79
C TYR A 121 -7.19 -10.95 0.00
N LYS A 122 -7.14 -12.21 0.45
CA LYS A 122 -7.88 -13.33 -0.16
C LYS A 122 -9.39 -13.22 0.04
N GLU A 123 -9.82 -12.89 1.26
CA GLU A 123 -11.23 -12.69 1.62
C GLU A 123 -11.83 -11.51 0.85
N HIS A 124 -11.06 -10.44 0.67
CA HIS A 124 -11.48 -9.22 -0.02
C HIS A 124 -10.98 -9.09 -1.47
N ARG A 125 -10.54 -10.19 -2.10
CA ARG A 125 -9.95 -10.18 -3.46
C ARG A 125 -10.78 -9.46 -4.53
N ALA A 126 -12.11 -9.45 -4.37
CA ALA A 126 -13.03 -8.78 -5.28
C ALA A 126 -12.88 -7.24 -5.28
N VAL A 127 -12.35 -6.67 -4.20
CA VAL A 127 -12.05 -5.24 -4.06
C VAL A 127 -10.77 -4.88 -4.81
N PHE A 128 -9.77 -5.76 -4.80
CA PHE A 128 -8.43 -5.46 -5.32
C PHE A 128 -8.22 -5.82 -6.79
N LYS A 129 -9.06 -6.68 -7.36
CA LYS A 129 -8.95 -7.11 -8.76
C LYS A 129 -9.39 -6.02 -9.74
N ASP A 130 -8.71 -5.99 -10.89
CA ASP A 130 -9.08 -5.22 -12.10
C ASP A 130 -9.26 -3.71 -11.87
N ASN A 131 -8.45 -3.13 -11.01
CA ASN A 131 -8.48 -1.69 -10.72
C ASN A 131 -7.54 -0.88 -11.61
N ALA A 132 -8.00 0.32 -11.97
CA ALA A 132 -7.20 1.43 -12.45
C ALA A 132 -7.08 2.50 -11.36
N VAL A 133 -6.02 3.29 -11.40
CA VAL A 133 -5.86 4.45 -10.51
C VAL A 133 -6.85 5.54 -10.96
N GLY A 134 -7.70 5.99 -10.04
CA GLY A 134 -8.64 7.07 -10.25
C GLY A 134 -7.95 8.43 -10.32
N THR A 135 -8.60 9.38 -10.99
CA THR A 135 -8.12 10.77 -11.09
C THR A 135 -8.75 11.69 -10.05
N GLU A 136 -9.68 11.16 -9.25
CA GLU A 136 -10.38 11.88 -8.20
C GLU A 136 -9.41 12.39 -7.12
N ALA A 137 -9.51 13.69 -6.81
CA ALA A 137 -8.74 14.28 -5.73
C ALA A 137 -9.30 13.83 -4.37
N VAL A 138 -8.42 13.33 -3.51
CA VAL A 138 -8.73 13.01 -2.11
C VAL A 138 -7.90 13.92 -1.21
N ARG A 139 -8.58 14.63 -0.30
CA ARG A 139 -7.94 15.43 0.75
C ARG A 139 -8.07 14.69 2.07
N VAL A 140 -6.96 14.57 2.78
CA VAL A 140 -6.90 13.95 4.10
C VAL A 140 -6.51 15.01 5.11
N GLY A 141 -7.28 15.13 6.18
CA GLY A 141 -7.04 16.08 7.28
C GLY A 141 -6.04 15.57 8.32
N ALA A 142 -5.11 14.70 7.93
CA ALA A 142 -4.05 14.16 8.77
C ALA A 142 -2.75 14.12 7.96
N ASP A 143 -1.67 14.57 8.58
CA ASP A 143 -0.34 14.52 7.98
C ASP A 143 0.18 13.09 7.93
N GLY A 144 1.07 12.81 6.97
CA GLY A 144 1.66 11.49 6.83
C GLY A 144 0.66 10.40 6.45
N VAL A 145 -0.50 10.75 5.86
CA VAL A 145 -1.43 9.75 5.31
C VAL A 145 -1.48 9.88 3.79
N SER A 146 -1.08 8.83 3.08
CA SER A 146 -1.23 8.78 1.62
C SER A 146 -2.64 8.30 1.26
N ALA A 147 -3.20 8.87 0.19
CA ALA A 147 -4.53 8.51 -0.29
C ALA A 147 -4.51 8.22 -1.80
N SER A 148 -5.30 7.22 -2.20
CA SER A 148 -5.55 6.91 -3.61
C SER A 148 -6.99 6.48 -3.81
N VAL A 149 -7.52 6.76 -4.99
CA VAL A 149 -8.78 6.19 -5.46
C VAL A 149 -8.45 5.09 -6.45
N LEU A 150 -9.08 3.95 -6.29
CA LEU A 150 -9.09 2.89 -7.29
C LEU A 150 -10.48 2.80 -7.90
N VAL A 151 -10.53 2.64 -9.22
CA VAL A 151 -11.75 2.44 -9.99
C VAL A 151 -11.72 1.05 -10.61
N GLN A 152 -12.67 0.21 -10.23
CA GLN A 152 -12.79 -1.14 -10.76
C GLN A 152 -13.30 -1.11 -12.19
N ARG A 153 -12.54 -1.71 -13.10
CA ARG A 153 -12.89 -1.80 -14.51
C ARG A 153 -14.16 -2.62 -14.70
N GLY A 154 -15.00 -2.19 -15.63
CA GLY A 154 -16.26 -2.84 -16.00
C GLY A 154 -17.43 -2.56 -15.04
N THR A 155 -17.16 -2.25 -13.77
CA THR A 155 -18.22 -1.89 -12.80
C THR A 155 -18.26 -0.40 -12.45
N GLY A 156 -17.13 0.29 -12.58
CA GLY A 156 -16.99 1.69 -12.14
C GLY A 156 -17.06 1.86 -10.62
N ARG A 157 -17.05 0.76 -9.85
CA ARG A 157 -17.02 0.81 -8.39
C ARG A 157 -15.73 1.47 -7.94
N ARG A 158 -15.81 2.28 -6.90
CA ARG A 158 -14.67 3.02 -6.38
C ARG A 158 -14.30 2.55 -4.99
N SER A 159 -13.02 2.64 -4.68
CA SER A 159 -12.52 2.52 -3.32
C SER A 159 -11.50 3.62 -3.04
N ILE A 160 -11.60 4.23 -1.86
CA ILE A 160 -10.59 5.16 -1.35
C ILE A 160 -9.67 4.35 -0.42
N HIS A 161 -8.39 4.43 -0.67
CA HIS A 161 -7.36 3.72 0.08
C HIS A 161 -6.56 4.75 0.88
N LEU A 162 -6.33 4.48 2.16
CA LEU A 162 -5.59 5.35 3.08
C LEU A 162 -4.46 4.56 3.71
N VAL A 163 -3.21 4.97 3.51
CA VAL A 163 -2.04 4.33 4.12
C VAL A 163 -1.36 5.31 5.08
N ASN A 164 -1.11 4.86 6.30
CA ASN A 164 -0.44 5.65 7.31
C ASN A 164 1.08 5.52 7.18
N HIS A 165 1.72 6.65 6.94
CA HIS A 165 3.16 6.87 6.93
C HIS A 165 3.61 7.72 8.12
N ASN A 166 2.75 8.00 9.11
CA ASN A 166 3.20 8.62 10.35
C ASN A 166 4.02 7.59 11.15
N TYR A 167 5.33 7.62 10.97
CA TYR A 167 6.25 6.59 11.44
C TYR A 167 7.39 7.20 12.26
N ALA A 168 7.52 6.78 13.51
CA ALA A 168 8.56 7.21 14.45
C ALA A 168 9.12 5.98 15.17
N GLN A 169 9.99 5.22 14.48
CA GLN A 169 10.48 3.90 14.91
C GLN A 169 9.36 2.87 15.15
N GLY A 170 8.27 3.04 14.42
CA GLY A 170 7.02 2.32 14.59
C GLY A 170 5.86 3.18 14.12
N ILE A 171 4.76 2.54 13.76
CA ILE A 171 3.58 3.25 13.31
C ILE A 171 2.98 4.08 14.45
N VAL A 172 2.59 5.32 14.16
CA VAL A 172 1.85 6.19 15.06
C VAL A 172 0.41 6.29 14.55
N PRO A 173 -0.57 5.64 15.21
CA PRO A 173 -1.94 5.64 14.76
C PRO A 173 -2.51 7.06 14.63
N GLN A 174 -3.31 7.28 13.58
CA GLN A 174 -4.06 8.52 13.36
C GLN A 174 -5.52 8.30 13.72
N SER A 175 -6.22 9.32 14.25
CA SER A 175 -7.62 9.20 14.66
C SER A 175 -8.40 10.50 14.51
N GLY A 176 -9.72 10.39 14.36
CA GLY A 176 -10.64 11.53 14.33
C GLY A 176 -10.42 12.52 13.17
N PHE A 177 -9.79 12.10 12.08
CA PHE A 177 -9.48 12.99 10.95
C PHE A 177 -10.52 12.90 9.84
N THR A 178 -10.64 13.97 9.05
CA THR A 178 -11.57 14.03 7.93
C THR A 178 -10.92 13.52 6.64
N VAL A 179 -11.71 12.82 5.82
CA VAL A 179 -11.37 12.54 4.41
C VAL A 179 -12.44 13.12 3.50
N GLU A 180 -12.01 13.88 2.50
CA GLU A 180 -12.87 14.50 1.49
C GLU A 180 -12.48 14.00 0.09
N ALA A 181 -13.46 13.65 -0.73
CA ALA A 181 -13.23 13.18 -2.10
C ALA A 181 -14.30 13.69 -3.06
N ASP A 182 -13.90 14.04 -4.28
CA ASP A 182 -14.84 14.39 -5.35
C ASP A 182 -15.12 13.15 -6.22
N LEU A 183 -16.29 12.54 -6.03
CA LEU A 183 -16.64 11.26 -6.63
C LEU A 183 -17.60 11.40 -7.82
N GLY A 184 -18.10 12.61 -8.09
CA GLY A 184 -19.12 12.88 -9.10
C GLY A 184 -20.53 12.35 -8.78
N SER A 185 -20.69 11.41 -7.83
CA SER A 185 -21.98 10.95 -7.33
C SER A 185 -21.91 10.58 -5.85
N CYS A 186 -23.05 10.68 -5.15
CA CYS A 186 -23.09 10.40 -3.73
C CYS A 186 -23.34 8.91 -3.44
N PRO A 187 -22.48 8.26 -2.65
CA PRO A 187 -22.71 6.88 -2.24
C PRO A 187 -23.91 6.81 -1.29
N ARG A 188 -24.62 5.68 -1.35
CA ARG A 188 -25.74 5.40 -0.41
C ARG A 188 -25.25 4.85 0.93
N ARG A 189 -24.07 4.22 0.94
CA ARG A 189 -23.44 3.62 2.11
C ARG A 189 -21.94 3.60 1.90
N LEU A 190 -21.21 3.63 3.01
CA LEU A 190 -19.77 3.35 3.02
C LEU A 190 -19.49 2.10 3.84
N THR A 191 -18.51 1.32 3.39
CA THR A 191 -17.93 0.22 4.17
C THR A 191 -16.43 0.44 4.24
N MET A 192 -15.87 0.46 5.43
CA MET A 192 -14.44 0.55 5.67
C MET A 192 -13.89 -0.80 6.10
N LEU A 193 -12.90 -1.29 5.35
CA LEU A 193 -12.15 -2.52 5.58
C LEU A 193 -10.72 -2.18 5.99
N SER A 194 -10.09 -3.04 6.78
CA SER A 194 -8.68 -2.88 7.17
C SER A 194 -8.08 -4.25 7.52
N PRO A 195 -6.84 -4.55 7.12
CA PRO A 195 -6.13 -5.72 7.64
C PRO A 195 -5.78 -5.59 9.13
N ASP A 196 -5.85 -4.38 9.68
CA ASP A 196 -5.55 -4.08 11.09
C ASP A 196 -6.75 -4.36 12.01
N ARG A 197 -7.90 -4.77 11.45
CA ARG A 197 -9.14 -5.01 12.19
C ARG A 197 -9.83 -6.29 11.73
N THR A 198 -10.51 -6.93 12.67
CA THR A 198 -11.26 -8.16 12.41
C THR A 198 -12.63 -7.93 11.76
N ARG A 199 -13.16 -6.70 11.79
CA ARG A 199 -14.51 -6.39 11.29
C ARG A 199 -14.52 -5.11 10.48
N ALA A 200 -15.35 -5.13 9.44
CA ALA A 200 -15.70 -3.93 8.68
C ALA A 200 -16.46 -2.93 9.56
N THR A 201 -16.33 -1.65 9.23
CA THR A 201 -17.08 -0.57 9.89
C THR A 201 -17.82 0.28 8.85
N SER A 202 -18.79 1.06 9.30
CA SER A 202 -19.52 2.01 8.44
C SER A 202 -19.28 3.42 8.98
N PRO A 203 -18.32 4.17 8.41
CA PRO A 203 -18.02 5.51 8.89
C PRO A 203 -19.20 6.44 8.65
N ALA A 204 -19.42 7.36 9.58
CA ALA A 204 -20.35 8.46 9.36
C ALA A 204 -19.83 9.34 8.21
N PHE A 205 -20.72 9.69 7.28
CA PHE A 205 -20.38 10.52 6.14
C PHE A 205 -21.52 11.46 5.76
N SER A 206 -21.14 12.51 5.05
CA SER A 206 -22.05 13.39 4.33
C SER A 206 -21.60 13.46 2.87
N CYS A 207 -22.56 13.61 1.97
CA CYS A 207 -22.23 13.86 0.57
C CYS A 207 -23.21 14.86 -0.04
N ARG A 208 -22.67 15.88 -0.70
CA ARG A 208 -23.44 16.89 -1.41
C ARG A 208 -22.84 17.12 -2.78
N GLN A 209 -23.64 17.01 -3.85
CA GLN A 209 -23.20 17.21 -5.22
C GLN A 209 -21.95 16.38 -5.60
N GLY A 210 -21.89 15.12 -5.16
CA GLY A 210 -20.76 14.22 -5.44
C GLY A 210 -19.52 14.43 -4.57
N LYS A 211 -19.51 15.46 -3.71
CA LYS A 211 -18.42 15.72 -2.75
C LYS A 211 -18.67 14.96 -1.47
N LEU A 212 -17.92 13.88 -1.28
CA LEU A 212 -17.94 13.06 -0.08
C LEU A 212 -17.09 13.71 1.02
N LYS A 213 -17.60 13.67 2.26
CA LYS A 213 -16.85 13.97 3.48
C LYS A 213 -17.17 12.91 4.54
N LEU A 214 -16.16 12.24 5.07
CA LEU A 214 -16.30 11.25 6.13
C LEU A 214 -15.26 11.47 7.25
N THR A 215 -15.57 10.95 8.44
CA THR A 215 -14.61 10.92 9.55
C THR A 215 -14.01 9.52 9.65
N VAL A 216 -12.68 9.45 9.75
CA VAL A 216 -11.95 8.21 10.00
C VAL A 216 -11.61 8.16 11.48
N ASP A 217 -12.30 7.30 12.22
CA ASP A 217 -12.14 7.20 13.67
C ASP A 217 -10.73 6.77 14.07
N ARG A 218 -10.13 5.86 13.29
CA ARG A 218 -8.76 5.39 13.50
C ARG A 218 -8.17 4.80 12.22
N LEU A 219 -6.88 5.01 12.03
CA LEU A 219 -6.05 4.41 10.99
C LEU A 219 -4.73 3.98 11.65
N ASP A 220 -4.49 2.66 11.70
CA ASP A 220 -3.23 2.11 12.18
C ASP A 220 -2.24 2.07 11.01
N TYR A 221 -2.40 1.16 10.05
CA TYR A 221 -1.59 1.12 8.83
C TYR A 221 -2.42 1.40 7.58
N TYR A 222 -3.58 0.74 7.43
CA TYR A 222 -4.30 0.73 6.16
C TYR A 222 -5.81 0.65 6.30
N ASN A 223 -6.53 1.54 5.63
CA ASN A 223 -7.98 1.47 5.48
C ASN A 223 -8.38 1.48 3.99
N VAL A 224 -9.41 0.71 3.65
CA VAL A 224 -10.06 0.70 2.33
C VAL A 224 -11.53 1.06 2.51
N ILE A 225 -11.95 2.19 1.95
CA ILE A 225 -13.31 2.70 2.01
C ILE A 225 -13.99 2.39 0.68
N LEU A 226 -14.96 1.48 0.70
CA LEU A 226 -15.78 1.11 -0.44
C LEU A 226 -16.90 2.14 -0.62
N VAL A 227 -17.08 2.59 -1.87
CA VAL A 227 -17.98 3.70 -2.24
C VAL A 227 -19.04 3.28 -3.25
#